data_AF-A0A2R4JQ59-F1
#
_entry.id   AF-A0A2R4JQ59-F1
#
_cell.length_a   1.000
_cell.length_b   1.000
_cell.length_c   1.000
_cell.angle_alpha   90.00
_cell.angle_beta   90.00
_cell.angle_gamma   90.00
#
_symmetry.space_group_name_H-M   'P 1'
#
loop_
_entity.id
_entity.type
_entity.pdbx_description
1 polymer ?
#
loop_
_entity_poly.entity_id
_entity_poly.type
_entity_poly.pdbx_seq_one_letter_code
_entity_poly.pdbx_strand_id
1 'polypeptide(L)'
;MTRIPLQAALFDMDGTLVDTERLWWEAVERVAGRPLTEADRPQVLGRPVEHTARWLAVGTGRPAAGLAEALHREFADRVRAGVVPRPGALALLYALARERVPTALVTASPRAVADLVLDALGAGRFAVTVTADDTEHTKPAPDPYLAACAALGVDPAACVAVEDTETGVASAEAAGCAVLAVPSLAPIAPAPGRTVVAGLEGVTPDRLRSLLPHRLRVMTWNLWHGGTEVRDHRAKQLKVLTEADVDVVGLQETYGGAAEELAEALGWHCHRAGENLGIVSRHPITAGLGDPDVGFYGAAGARIRVLGGEVDVWTVHLDCAPYGPYEAAFDGLTADALTAHEEGRLARLGDALRRVGEGPERPVVLVGDFNCPSHLDRADVPWPVTRAAEEAGFADSYREAHPDPVREPGHTWSPVHAEHEDGSGRPEPQDRIDFVFHRGLRVLDSRTLVTGGNRPWPDVEDNDWPSDHAAVITTFAITPAAVCGKPVGERT
;
A
#
# COMPACT_ATOMS: atom_id res chain seq x y z
N MET A 1 -15.15 6.83 0.82
CA MET A 1 -14.28 5.87 1.54
C MET A 1 -15.01 4.60 1.94
N THR A 2 -14.41 3.48 1.60
CA THR A 2 -14.86 2.15 2.01
C THR A 2 -13.71 1.44 2.70
N ARG A 3 -14.03 0.56 3.66
CA ARG A 3 -13.01 -0.29 4.28
C ARG A 3 -12.58 -1.36 3.29
N ILE A 4 -11.30 -1.70 3.28
CA ILE A 4 -10.83 -2.87 2.53
C ILE A 4 -11.54 -4.12 3.09
N PRO A 5 -12.18 -4.94 2.24
CA PRO A 5 -12.83 -6.16 2.70
C PRO A 5 -11.78 -7.16 3.19
N LEU A 6 -12.09 -7.90 4.27
CA LEU A 6 -11.25 -9.00 4.73
C LEU A 6 -11.33 -10.16 3.74
N GLN A 7 -10.22 -10.41 3.04
CA GLN A 7 -10.10 -11.48 2.06
C GLN A 7 -9.59 -12.78 2.69
N ALA A 8 -8.71 -12.73 3.69
CA ALA A 8 -8.26 -13.90 4.43
C ALA A 8 -7.74 -13.57 5.84
N ALA A 9 -7.72 -14.57 6.71
CA ALA A 9 -7.01 -14.53 7.99
C ALA A 9 -5.86 -15.55 8.00
N LEU A 10 -4.65 -15.09 8.27
CA LEU A 10 -3.42 -15.87 8.20
C LEU A 10 -2.93 -16.10 9.63
N PHE A 11 -2.80 -17.35 10.07
CA PHE A 11 -2.49 -17.66 11.45
C PHE A 11 -1.10 -18.28 11.57
N ASP A 12 -0.29 -17.74 12.46
CA ASP A 12 0.79 -18.53 13.03
C ASP A 12 0.23 -19.71 13.85
N MET A 13 1.07 -20.73 14.02
CA MET A 13 0.72 -21.96 14.71
C MET A 13 1.12 -21.93 16.19
N ASP A 14 2.41 -21.76 16.45
CA ASP A 14 3.06 -22.03 17.74
C ASP A 14 2.88 -20.83 18.66
N GLY A 15 2.29 -21.01 19.85
CA GLY A 15 1.99 -19.89 20.76
C GLY A 15 0.78 -19.04 20.33
N THR A 16 0.42 -19.05 19.04
CA THR A 16 -0.77 -18.39 18.49
C THR A 16 -2.02 -19.27 18.57
N LEU A 17 -2.07 -20.39 17.83
CA LEU A 17 -3.23 -21.28 17.79
C LEU A 17 -3.14 -22.40 18.82
N VAL A 18 -1.94 -22.83 19.16
CA VAL A 18 -1.68 -23.96 20.06
C VAL A 18 -0.56 -23.62 21.03
N ASP A 19 -0.66 -24.13 22.26
CA ASP A 19 0.42 -23.98 23.25
C ASP A 19 1.45 -25.10 23.07
N THR A 20 2.33 -24.93 22.08
CA THR A 20 3.46 -25.85 21.81
C THR A 20 4.66 -25.56 22.69
N GLU A 21 4.77 -24.36 23.25
CA GLU A 21 5.86 -23.97 24.13
C GLU A 21 5.83 -24.73 25.45
N ARG A 22 4.64 -24.92 26.02
CA ARG A 22 4.47 -25.79 27.18
C ARG A 22 4.89 -27.21 26.87
N LEU A 23 4.51 -27.74 25.70
CA LEU A 23 4.90 -29.10 25.28
C LEU A 23 6.42 -29.21 25.09
N TRP A 24 7.06 -28.18 24.54
CA TRP A 24 8.50 -28.09 24.38
C TRP A 24 9.22 -28.02 25.72
N TRP A 25 8.74 -27.18 26.65
CA TRP A 25 9.29 -27.07 28.00
C TRP A 25 9.26 -28.43 28.72
N GLU A 26 8.10 -29.08 28.73
CA GLU A 26 7.93 -30.37 29.37
C GLU A 26 8.73 -31.49 28.66
N ALA A 27 8.97 -31.38 27.34
CA ALA A 27 9.87 -32.28 26.61
C ALA A 27 11.33 -32.11 27.06
N VAL A 28 11.78 -30.87 27.19
CA VAL A 28 13.14 -30.54 27.64
C VAL A 28 13.34 -30.97 29.08
N GLU A 29 12.37 -30.77 29.98
CA GLU A 29 12.41 -31.30 31.36
C GLU A 29 12.62 -32.81 31.37
N ARG A 30 11.88 -33.53 30.52
CA ARG A 30 12.00 -34.98 30.43
C ARG A 30 13.36 -35.42 29.91
N VAL A 31 13.86 -34.78 28.86
CA VAL A 31 15.18 -35.12 28.29
C VAL A 31 16.33 -34.70 29.23
N ALA A 32 16.16 -33.60 29.97
CA ALA A 32 17.11 -33.13 30.98
C ALA A 32 17.11 -34.02 32.23
N GLY A 33 16.01 -34.73 32.50
CA GLY A 33 15.84 -35.54 33.70
C GLY A 33 15.68 -34.73 34.98
N ARG A 34 15.33 -33.43 34.85
CA ARG A 34 15.09 -32.52 35.98
C ARG A 34 14.01 -31.49 35.61
N PRO A 35 13.29 -30.94 36.60
CA PRO A 35 12.50 -29.74 36.39
C PRO A 35 13.38 -28.58 35.91
N LEU A 36 12.84 -27.78 35.01
CA LEU A 36 13.46 -26.54 34.56
C LEU A 36 12.99 -25.38 35.46
N THR A 37 13.77 -24.31 35.46
CA THR A 37 13.51 -23.09 36.22
C THR A 37 13.50 -21.87 35.30
N GLU A 38 13.05 -20.72 35.77
CA GLU A 38 13.06 -19.47 34.99
C GLU A 38 14.46 -19.13 34.45
N ALA A 39 15.53 -19.52 35.16
CA ALA A 39 16.90 -19.32 34.71
C ALA A 39 17.27 -20.13 33.44
N ASP A 40 16.56 -21.23 33.18
CA ASP A 40 16.76 -22.07 31.99
C ASP A 40 16.07 -21.49 30.75
N ARG A 41 15.06 -20.62 30.95
CA ARG A 41 14.19 -20.09 29.89
C ARG A 41 14.93 -19.53 28.67
N PRO A 42 16.00 -18.72 28.81
CA PRO A 42 16.71 -18.16 27.65
C PRO A 42 17.44 -19.19 26.78
N GLN A 43 17.63 -20.42 27.29
CA GLN A 43 18.30 -21.53 26.61
C GLN A 43 17.32 -22.53 26.01
N VAL A 44 16.05 -22.45 26.42
CA VAL A 44 15.00 -23.42 26.08
C VAL A 44 13.98 -22.82 25.13
N LEU A 45 13.45 -21.63 25.42
CA LEU A 45 12.40 -21.01 24.63
C LEU A 45 12.97 -20.06 23.58
N GLY A 46 12.39 -20.06 22.38
CA GLY A 46 12.84 -19.25 21.25
C GLY A 46 14.22 -19.64 20.70
N ARG A 47 14.67 -20.88 20.94
CA ARG A 47 15.98 -21.39 20.48
C ARG A 47 15.79 -22.59 19.55
N PRO A 48 16.67 -22.77 18.54
CA PRO A 48 16.71 -24.00 17.76
C PRO A 48 16.97 -25.22 18.67
N VAL A 49 16.44 -26.38 18.30
CA VAL A 49 16.60 -27.63 19.08
C VAL A 49 18.07 -27.95 19.31
N GLU A 50 18.93 -27.71 18.33
CA GLU A 50 20.37 -27.93 18.41
C GLU A 50 21.03 -27.04 19.45
N HIS A 51 20.52 -25.83 19.66
CA HIS A 51 21.01 -24.92 20.71
C HIS A 51 20.67 -25.49 22.09
N THR A 52 19.41 -25.85 22.31
CA THR A 52 18.97 -26.44 23.58
C THR A 52 19.67 -27.77 23.85
N ALA A 53 19.88 -28.60 22.83
CA ALA A 53 20.63 -29.85 22.93
C ALA A 53 22.10 -29.63 23.33
N ARG A 54 22.78 -28.63 22.75
CA ARG A 54 24.16 -28.26 23.14
C ARG A 54 24.21 -27.75 24.59
N TRP A 55 23.23 -26.94 25.00
CA TRP A 55 23.15 -26.47 26.37
C TRP A 55 22.93 -27.62 27.37
N LEU A 56 22.02 -28.55 27.07
CA LEU A 56 21.82 -29.76 27.87
C LEU A 56 23.06 -30.66 27.90
N ALA A 57 23.83 -30.73 26.80
CA ALA A 57 25.06 -31.52 26.74
C ALA A 57 26.09 -31.04 27.77
N VAL A 58 26.22 -29.71 27.94
CA VAL A 58 27.09 -29.12 28.98
C VAL A 58 26.65 -29.53 30.38
N GLY A 59 25.34 -29.51 30.65
CA GLY A 59 24.80 -29.85 31.97
C GLY A 59 24.75 -31.34 32.30
N THR A 60 24.63 -32.21 31.29
CA THR A 60 24.40 -33.66 31.48
C THR A 60 25.59 -34.53 31.11
N GLY A 61 26.58 -34.00 30.39
CA GLY A 61 27.69 -34.76 29.81
C GLY A 61 27.30 -35.70 28.66
N ARG A 62 26.04 -35.67 28.20
CA ARG A 62 25.56 -36.49 27.07
C ARG A 62 25.90 -35.83 25.73
N PRO A 63 26.10 -36.60 24.64
CA PRO A 63 26.35 -36.04 23.31
C PRO A 63 25.18 -35.19 22.81
N ALA A 64 25.46 -33.98 22.30
CA ALA A 64 24.44 -33.06 21.82
C ALA A 64 23.57 -33.64 20.69
N ALA A 65 24.15 -34.42 19.77
CA ALA A 65 23.40 -35.06 18.70
C ALA A 65 22.32 -36.03 19.22
N GLY A 66 22.67 -36.88 20.19
CA GLY A 66 21.71 -37.81 20.81
C GLY A 66 20.66 -37.10 21.68
N LEU A 67 21.00 -35.94 22.25
CA LEU A 67 20.05 -35.07 22.96
C LEU A 67 19.08 -34.40 21.98
N ALA A 68 19.56 -33.90 20.84
CA ALA A 68 18.72 -33.29 19.81
C ALA A 68 17.70 -34.30 19.26
N GLU A 69 18.13 -35.53 18.95
CA GLU A 69 17.20 -36.59 18.56
C GLU A 69 16.18 -36.93 19.64
N ALA A 70 16.60 -36.99 20.92
CA ALA A 70 15.69 -37.25 22.02
C ALA A 70 14.67 -36.13 22.21
N LEU A 71 15.08 -34.87 22.06
CA LEU A 71 14.21 -33.70 22.10
C LEU A 71 13.19 -33.73 20.96
N HIS A 72 13.63 -34.00 19.72
CA HIS A 72 12.72 -34.14 18.58
C HIS A 72 11.68 -35.24 18.80
N ARG A 73 12.10 -36.42 19.28
CA ARG A 73 11.19 -37.53 19.55
C ARG A 73 10.19 -37.20 20.65
N GLU A 74 10.67 -36.72 21.80
CA GLU A 74 9.82 -36.40 22.95
C GLU A 74 8.81 -35.29 22.61
N PHE A 75 9.25 -34.25 21.91
CA PHE A 75 8.36 -33.18 21.47
C PHE A 75 7.30 -33.69 20.50
N ALA A 76 7.69 -34.46 19.47
CA ALA A 76 6.74 -35.04 18.53
C ALA A 76 5.72 -35.98 19.21
N ASP A 77 6.16 -36.80 20.17
CA ASP A 77 5.27 -37.69 20.92
C ASP A 77 4.27 -36.91 21.78
N ARG A 78 4.68 -35.79 22.37
CA ARG A 78 3.78 -34.90 23.13
C ARG A 78 2.77 -34.21 22.23
N VAL A 79 3.19 -33.72 21.07
CA VAL A 79 2.27 -33.14 20.08
C VAL A 79 1.23 -34.19 19.64
N ARG A 80 1.64 -35.44 19.40
CA ARG A 80 0.73 -36.57 19.10
C ARG A 80 -0.22 -36.92 20.23
N ALA A 81 0.25 -36.87 21.48
CA ALA A 81 -0.55 -37.22 22.66
C ALA A 81 -1.69 -36.22 22.93
N GLY A 82 -1.57 -34.99 22.41
CA GLY A 82 -2.64 -34.01 22.42
C GLY A 82 -2.11 -32.60 22.51
N VAL A 83 -2.17 -31.88 21.39
CA VAL A 83 -1.97 -30.43 21.39
C VAL A 83 -3.19 -29.74 22.02
N VAL A 84 -2.94 -28.73 22.84
CA VAL A 84 -4.01 -27.92 23.46
C VAL A 84 -4.18 -26.63 22.65
N PRO A 85 -5.34 -26.42 21.99
CA PRO A 85 -5.65 -25.16 21.35
C PRO A 85 -5.65 -24.02 22.37
N ARG A 86 -5.09 -22.87 21.98
CA ARG A 86 -5.14 -21.65 22.78
C ARG A 86 -6.60 -21.22 23.00
N PRO A 87 -6.95 -20.69 24.18
CA PRO A 87 -8.30 -20.18 24.44
C PRO A 87 -8.77 -19.22 23.34
N GLY A 88 -9.97 -19.46 22.80
CA GLY A 88 -10.56 -18.68 21.70
C GLY A 88 -10.12 -19.07 20.28
N ALA A 89 -9.02 -19.81 20.09
CA ALA A 89 -8.50 -20.17 18.77
C ALA A 89 -9.53 -20.92 17.91
N LEU A 90 -10.08 -22.02 18.43
CA LEU A 90 -11.09 -22.80 17.71
C LEU A 90 -12.37 -21.99 17.46
N ALA A 91 -12.80 -21.18 18.43
CA ALA A 91 -14.01 -20.36 18.28
C ALA A 91 -13.87 -19.35 17.14
N LEU A 92 -12.70 -18.70 17.02
CA LEU A 92 -12.40 -17.78 15.93
C LEU A 92 -12.34 -18.51 14.58
N LEU A 93 -11.63 -19.64 14.50
CA LEU A 93 -11.58 -20.45 13.27
C LEU A 93 -12.99 -20.90 12.81
N TYR A 94 -13.86 -21.31 13.74
CA TYR A 94 -15.25 -21.64 13.42
C TYR A 94 -16.05 -20.43 12.93
N ALA A 95 -15.87 -19.26 13.55
CA ALA A 95 -16.56 -18.05 13.15
C ALA A 95 -16.15 -17.61 11.73
N LEU A 96 -14.85 -17.69 11.40
CA LEU A 96 -14.33 -17.40 10.06
C LEU A 96 -14.88 -18.36 9.01
N ALA A 97 -14.88 -19.67 9.30
CA ALA A 97 -15.44 -20.68 8.40
C ALA A 97 -16.94 -20.46 8.13
N ARG A 98 -17.72 -20.12 9.17
CA ARG A 98 -19.16 -19.81 9.04
C ARG A 98 -19.42 -18.62 8.13
N GLU A 99 -18.52 -17.64 8.12
CA GLU A 99 -18.60 -16.45 7.29
C GLU A 99 -17.87 -16.59 5.94
N ARG A 100 -17.34 -17.79 5.65
CA ARG A 100 -16.57 -18.11 4.44
C ARG A 100 -15.37 -17.19 4.23
N VAL A 101 -14.70 -16.80 5.32
CA VAL A 101 -13.40 -16.11 5.24
C VAL A 101 -12.32 -17.18 5.12
N PRO A 102 -11.57 -17.25 3.99
CA PRO A 102 -10.42 -18.13 3.84
C PRO A 102 -9.39 -17.94 4.95
N THR A 103 -8.77 -19.04 5.34
CA THR A 103 -7.78 -19.10 6.40
C THR A 103 -6.54 -19.84 5.94
N ALA A 104 -5.37 -19.34 6.31
CA ALA A 104 -4.12 -20.05 6.11
C ALA A 104 -3.39 -20.28 7.43
N LEU A 105 -2.66 -21.39 7.51
CA LEU A 105 -1.66 -21.61 8.54
C LEU A 105 -0.29 -21.19 7.99
N VAL A 106 0.46 -20.37 8.69
CA VAL A 106 1.78 -19.86 8.28
C VAL A 106 2.76 -20.02 9.45
N THR A 107 3.62 -21.04 9.42
CA THR A 107 4.50 -21.38 10.55
C THR A 107 5.96 -21.49 10.13
N ALA A 108 6.87 -21.21 11.07
CA ALA A 108 8.29 -21.48 10.96
C ALA A 108 8.66 -22.93 11.34
N SER A 109 7.67 -23.76 11.72
CA SER A 109 7.87 -25.17 12.02
C SER A 109 7.94 -26.03 10.74
N PRO A 110 8.68 -27.16 10.75
CA PRO A 110 8.68 -28.11 9.63
C PRO A 110 7.30 -28.72 9.39
N ARG A 111 7.04 -29.14 8.14
CA ARG A 111 5.78 -29.77 7.68
C ARG A 111 5.32 -30.91 8.59
N ALA A 112 6.25 -31.78 8.98
CA ALA A 112 5.95 -32.93 9.82
C ALA A 112 5.39 -32.55 11.21
N VAL A 113 5.78 -31.40 11.77
CA VAL A 113 5.22 -30.89 13.04
C VAL A 113 3.87 -30.23 12.78
N ALA A 114 3.78 -29.41 11.73
CA ALA A 114 2.55 -28.73 11.35
C ALA A 114 1.40 -29.71 11.09
N ASP A 115 1.67 -30.83 10.41
CA ASP A 115 0.65 -31.86 10.11
C ASP A 115 0.06 -32.49 11.38
N LEU A 116 0.88 -32.76 12.40
CA LEU A 116 0.39 -33.29 13.67
C LEU A 116 -0.51 -32.29 14.40
N VAL A 117 -0.18 -31.00 14.32
CA VAL A 117 -1.00 -29.93 14.90
C VAL A 117 -2.30 -29.76 14.12
N LEU A 118 -2.24 -29.84 12.80
CA LEU A 118 -3.40 -29.77 11.91
C LEU A 118 -4.38 -30.93 12.14
N ASP A 119 -3.92 -32.11 12.52
CA ASP A 119 -4.81 -33.22 12.93
C ASP A 119 -5.65 -32.85 14.16
N ALA A 120 -5.04 -32.16 15.13
CA ALA A 120 -5.72 -31.70 16.35
C ALA A 120 -6.64 -30.49 16.10
N LEU A 121 -6.18 -29.53 15.29
CA LEU A 121 -6.95 -28.34 14.92
C LEU A 121 -7.95 -28.57 13.80
N GLY A 122 -7.89 -29.73 13.14
CA GLY A 122 -8.57 -30.15 11.91
C GLY A 122 -8.15 -29.38 10.65
N ALA A 123 -7.38 -30.05 9.80
CA ALA A 123 -6.81 -29.54 8.55
C ALA A 123 -7.82 -28.86 7.61
N GLY A 124 -9.07 -29.36 7.55
CA GLY A 124 -10.13 -28.77 6.71
C GLY A 124 -10.54 -27.35 7.10
N ARG A 125 -10.00 -26.80 8.20
CA ARG A 125 -10.18 -25.39 8.60
C ARG A 125 -9.18 -24.45 7.94
N PHE A 126 -8.22 -24.93 7.15
CA PHE A 126 -7.23 -24.12 6.47
C PHE A 126 -7.27 -24.41 4.98
N ALA A 127 -7.45 -23.37 4.16
CA ALA A 127 -7.43 -23.49 2.72
C ALA A 127 -5.99 -23.65 2.18
N VAL A 128 -5.03 -23.07 2.89
CA VAL A 128 -3.59 -23.11 2.56
C VAL A 128 -2.79 -23.33 3.85
N THR A 129 -1.69 -24.06 3.75
CA THR A 129 -0.71 -24.20 4.82
C THR A 129 0.68 -23.93 4.26
N VAL A 130 1.41 -23.02 4.90
CA VAL A 130 2.80 -22.67 4.58
C VAL A 130 3.66 -22.95 5.79
N THR A 131 4.76 -23.67 5.57
CA THR A 131 5.72 -24.11 6.59
C THR A 131 7.13 -23.67 6.23
N ALA A 132 8.09 -23.90 7.12
CA ALA A 132 9.48 -23.59 6.84
C ALA A 132 10.04 -24.31 5.60
N ASP A 133 9.43 -25.43 5.20
CA ASP A 133 9.86 -26.21 4.03
C ASP A 133 9.33 -25.63 2.70
N ASP A 134 8.36 -24.69 2.74
CA ASP A 134 7.66 -24.19 1.55
C ASP A 134 8.23 -22.86 1.01
N THR A 135 9.17 -22.24 1.74
CA THR A 135 9.75 -20.93 1.39
C THR A 135 11.26 -20.91 1.57
N GLU A 136 11.96 -20.19 0.70
CA GLU A 136 13.42 -20.03 0.78
C GLU A 136 13.87 -19.32 2.06
N HIS A 137 13.19 -18.22 2.42
CA HIS A 137 13.45 -17.49 3.66
C HIS A 137 12.25 -17.57 4.61
N THR A 138 12.50 -18.05 5.83
CA THR A 138 11.48 -18.07 6.89
C THR A 138 11.38 -16.72 7.62
N LYS A 139 10.44 -16.61 8.56
CA LYS A 139 10.25 -15.44 9.44
C LYS A 139 11.60 -15.01 10.04
N PRO A 140 11.99 -13.72 9.97
CA PRO A 140 11.17 -12.54 9.74
C PRO A 140 11.03 -12.10 8.27
N ALA A 141 11.52 -12.86 7.29
CA ALA A 141 11.31 -12.54 5.88
C ALA A 141 9.80 -12.61 5.52
N PRO A 142 9.30 -11.80 4.58
CA PRO A 142 7.88 -11.77 4.22
C PRO A 142 7.40 -12.99 3.44
N ASP A 143 8.34 -13.79 2.90
CA ASP A 143 8.09 -14.89 1.96
C ASP A 143 6.96 -15.84 2.42
N PRO A 144 6.86 -16.28 3.69
CA PRO A 144 5.80 -17.21 4.12
C PRO A 144 4.39 -16.63 3.99
N TYR A 145 4.22 -15.35 4.31
CA TYR A 145 2.92 -14.68 4.21
C TYR A 145 2.58 -14.35 2.76
N LEU A 146 3.56 -13.90 1.97
CA LEU A 146 3.37 -13.67 0.53
C LEU A 146 2.99 -14.97 -0.20
N ALA A 147 3.64 -16.09 0.13
CA ALA A 147 3.31 -17.40 -0.41
C ALA A 147 1.88 -17.83 -0.06
N ALA A 148 1.44 -17.60 1.19
CA ALA A 148 0.08 -17.90 1.61
C ALA A 148 -0.96 -17.05 0.86
N CYS A 149 -0.73 -15.74 0.72
CA CYS A 149 -1.59 -14.84 -0.04
C CYS A 149 -1.66 -15.23 -1.52
N ALA A 150 -0.52 -15.54 -2.14
CA ALA A 150 -0.44 -15.96 -3.53
C ALA A 150 -1.22 -17.27 -3.77
N ALA A 151 -1.06 -18.26 -2.90
CA ALA A 151 -1.79 -19.53 -2.98
C ALA A 151 -3.30 -19.37 -2.79
N LEU A 152 -3.74 -18.39 -1.99
CA LEU A 152 -5.15 -18.05 -1.81
C LEU A 152 -5.72 -17.14 -2.91
N GLY A 153 -4.87 -16.50 -3.72
CA GLY A 153 -5.28 -15.50 -4.71
C GLY A 153 -5.83 -14.22 -4.09
N VAL A 154 -5.26 -13.79 -2.96
CA VAL A 154 -5.71 -12.61 -2.19
C VAL A 154 -4.61 -11.56 -2.08
N ASP A 155 -5.01 -10.31 -1.89
CA ASP A 155 -4.11 -9.18 -1.66
C ASP A 155 -3.66 -9.18 -0.17
N PRO A 156 -2.35 -9.17 0.13
CA PRO A 156 -1.86 -9.03 1.49
C PRO A 156 -2.43 -7.83 2.25
N ALA A 157 -2.69 -6.70 1.57
CA ALA A 157 -3.28 -5.51 2.19
C ALA A 157 -4.75 -5.71 2.64
N ALA A 158 -5.39 -6.76 2.15
CA ALA A 158 -6.74 -7.19 2.52
C ALA A 158 -6.76 -8.39 3.49
N CYS A 159 -5.60 -8.76 4.03
CA CYS A 159 -5.43 -9.87 4.96
C CYS A 159 -5.09 -9.39 6.37
N VAL A 160 -5.48 -10.21 7.36
CA VAL A 160 -5.06 -10.04 8.75
C VAL A 160 -4.24 -11.24 9.18
N ALA A 161 -2.98 -11.00 9.55
CA ALA A 161 -2.12 -11.99 10.17
C ALA A 161 -2.33 -12.00 11.70
N VAL A 162 -2.36 -13.17 12.29
CA VAL A 162 -2.46 -13.38 13.74
C VAL A 162 -1.18 -14.06 14.19
N GLU A 163 -0.44 -13.39 15.07
CA GLU A 163 0.96 -13.72 15.41
C GLU A 163 1.24 -13.51 16.89
N ASP A 164 2.18 -14.25 17.46
CA ASP A 164 2.53 -14.17 18.89
C ASP A 164 3.99 -13.74 19.14
N THR A 165 4.82 -13.66 18.09
CA THR A 165 6.25 -13.30 18.19
C THR A 165 6.60 -12.04 17.39
N GLU A 166 7.63 -11.29 17.82
CA GLU A 166 8.11 -10.11 17.06
C GLU A 166 8.61 -10.48 15.66
N THR A 167 9.25 -11.65 15.51
CA THR A 167 9.73 -12.14 14.21
C THR A 167 8.59 -12.46 13.25
N GLY A 168 7.50 -13.04 13.76
CA GLY A 168 6.32 -13.33 12.95
C GLY A 168 5.53 -12.07 12.61
N VAL A 169 5.38 -11.16 13.56
CA VAL A 169 4.81 -9.83 13.32
C VAL A 169 5.60 -9.08 12.24
N ALA A 170 6.93 -9.04 12.33
CA ALA A 170 7.77 -8.38 11.33
C ALA A 170 7.62 -8.99 9.93
N SER A 171 7.52 -10.33 9.84
CA SER A 171 7.26 -11.04 8.59
C SER A 171 5.92 -10.65 7.97
N ALA A 172 4.84 -10.65 8.76
CA ALA A 172 3.51 -10.28 8.29
C ALA A 172 3.40 -8.81 7.86
N GLU A 173 4.03 -7.90 8.62
CA GLU A 173 4.08 -6.47 8.29
C GLU A 173 4.86 -6.20 7.00
N ALA A 174 6.02 -6.86 6.83
CA ALA A 174 6.82 -6.76 5.62
C ALA A 174 6.08 -7.32 4.39
N ALA A 175 5.20 -8.31 4.58
CA ALA A 175 4.32 -8.81 3.53
C ALA A 175 3.13 -7.86 3.23
N GLY A 176 2.92 -6.81 4.03
CA GLY A 176 1.86 -5.82 3.83
C GLY A 176 0.54 -6.12 4.55
N CYS A 177 0.48 -7.17 5.38
CA CYS A 177 -0.71 -7.55 6.13
C CYS A 177 -0.98 -6.59 7.31
N ALA A 178 -2.25 -6.44 7.69
CA ALA A 178 -2.58 -5.95 9.02
C ALA A 178 -2.29 -7.05 10.05
N VAL A 179 -1.87 -6.69 11.27
CA VAL A 179 -1.46 -7.68 12.27
C VAL A 179 -2.29 -7.57 13.55
N LEU A 180 -2.81 -8.70 14.00
CA LEU A 180 -3.31 -8.92 15.35
C LEU A 180 -2.25 -9.71 16.13
N ALA A 181 -1.46 -9.02 16.94
CA ALA A 181 -0.48 -9.63 17.80
C ALA A 181 -1.12 -10.17 19.10
N VAL A 182 -0.79 -11.40 19.47
CA VAL A 182 -1.29 -12.12 20.65
C VAL A 182 -0.09 -12.68 21.43
N PRO A 183 0.68 -11.83 22.13
CA PRO A 183 1.97 -12.21 22.72
C PRO A 183 1.90 -13.48 23.57
N SER A 184 2.83 -14.40 23.34
CA SER A 184 2.99 -15.65 24.10
C SER A 184 4.06 -15.54 25.19
N LEU A 185 5.30 -15.24 24.80
CA LEU A 185 6.48 -15.21 25.69
C LEU A 185 6.99 -13.82 26.02
N ALA A 186 7.10 -12.99 24.98
CA ALA A 186 7.72 -11.69 25.04
C ALA A 186 6.67 -10.63 24.71
N PRO A 187 6.68 -9.48 25.39
CA PRO A 187 5.75 -8.41 25.08
C PRO A 187 5.98 -7.90 23.65
N ILE A 188 4.89 -7.60 22.95
CA ILE A 188 4.92 -6.94 21.65
C ILE A 188 4.27 -5.57 21.81
N ALA A 189 4.96 -4.51 21.39
CA ALA A 189 4.41 -3.17 21.43
C ALA A 189 3.41 -2.95 20.27
N PRO A 190 2.31 -2.21 20.50
CA PRO A 190 1.42 -1.77 19.43
C PRO A 190 2.15 -0.81 18.48
N ALA A 191 1.77 -0.83 17.21
CA ALA A 191 2.34 0.02 16.16
C ALA A 191 1.27 0.31 15.09
N PRO A 192 1.45 1.30 14.19
CA PRO A 192 0.58 1.47 13.04
C PRO A 192 0.45 0.16 12.24
N GLY A 193 -0.78 -0.30 12.00
CA GLY A 193 -1.04 -1.59 11.34
C GLY A 193 -1.00 -2.82 12.26
N ARG A 194 -0.59 -2.65 13.53
CA ARG A 194 -0.44 -3.73 14.53
C ARG A 194 -1.28 -3.46 15.77
N THR A 195 -2.27 -4.32 16.00
CA THR A 195 -3.10 -4.32 17.20
C THR A 195 -2.67 -5.45 18.13
N VAL A 196 -2.47 -5.15 19.42
CA VAL A 196 -2.07 -6.15 20.41
C VAL A 196 -3.27 -6.50 21.29
N VAL A 197 -3.51 -7.80 21.50
CA VAL A 197 -4.51 -8.33 22.43
C VAL A 197 -3.90 -9.38 23.36
N ALA A 198 -4.49 -9.62 24.52
CA ALA A 198 -3.96 -10.56 25.51
C ALA A 198 -4.18 -12.04 25.12
N GLY A 199 -5.15 -12.33 24.25
CA GLY A 199 -5.57 -13.67 23.87
C GLY A 199 -6.56 -13.64 22.71
N LEU A 200 -6.94 -14.82 22.20
CA LEU A 200 -7.92 -14.94 21.12
C LEU A 200 -9.38 -14.98 21.62
N GLU A 201 -9.58 -15.00 22.93
CA GLU A 201 -10.91 -14.96 23.54
C GLU A 201 -11.63 -13.65 23.19
N GLY A 202 -12.83 -13.77 22.63
CA GLY A 202 -13.64 -12.62 22.20
C GLY A 202 -13.17 -11.97 20.89
N VAL A 203 -12.11 -12.46 20.25
CA VAL A 203 -11.75 -12.04 18.89
C VAL A 203 -12.77 -12.60 17.90
N THR A 204 -13.31 -11.73 17.04
CA THR A 204 -14.33 -12.08 16.03
C THR A 204 -13.88 -11.71 14.62
N PRO A 205 -14.51 -12.26 13.56
CA PRO A 205 -14.29 -11.80 12.19
C PRO A 205 -14.50 -10.29 12.02
N ASP A 206 -15.48 -9.69 12.69
CA ASP A 206 -15.70 -8.24 12.69
C ASP A 206 -14.56 -7.47 13.34
N ARG A 207 -13.96 -8.02 14.41
CA ARG A 207 -12.76 -7.45 15.00
C ARG A 207 -11.62 -7.45 13.99
N LEU A 208 -11.38 -8.56 13.27
CA LEU A 208 -10.35 -8.62 12.24
C LEU A 208 -10.62 -7.63 11.11
N ARG A 209 -11.86 -7.56 10.59
CA ARG A 209 -12.27 -6.54 9.61
C ARG A 209 -11.96 -5.13 10.09
N SER A 210 -12.17 -4.84 11.38
CA SER A 210 -11.91 -3.50 11.93
C SER A 210 -10.43 -3.08 11.93
N LEU A 211 -9.50 -4.03 11.75
CA LEU A 211 -8.06 -3.77 11.68
C LEU A 211 -7.61 -3.34 10.28
N LEU A 212 -8.36 -3.69 9.24
CA LEU A 212 -8.01 -3.36 7.87
C LEU A 212 -8.18 -1.86 7.60
N PRO A 213 -7.29 -1.25 6.80
CA PRO A 213 -7.40 0.16 6.46
C PRO A 213 -8.65 0.44 5.60
N HIS A 214 -8.97 1.71 5.46
CA HIS A 214 -9.88 2.17 4.40
C HIS A 214 -9.10 2.46 3.14
N ARG A 215 -9.82 2.57 2.03
CA ARG A 215 -9.27 3.11 0.78
C ARG A 215 -9.63 4.58 0.61
N LEU A 216 -8.66 5.36 0.12
CA LEU A 216 -8.85 6.71 -0.41
C LEU A 216 -8.36 6.71 -1.88
N ARG A 217 -9.25 7.00 -2.82
CA ARG A 217 -8.90 7.12 -4.24
C ARG A 217 -8.73 8.58 -4.63
N VAL A 218 -7.52 8.92 -5.07
CA VAL A 218 -7.20 10.25 -5.56
C VAL A 218 -6.92 10.17 -7.05
N MET A 219 -7.54 11.07 -7.81
CA MET A 219 -7.40 11.19 -9.26
C MET A 219 -6.76 12.51 -9.62
N THR A 220 -5.91 12.51 -10.64
CA THR A 220 -5.52 13.72 -11.38
C THR A 220 -6.15 13.69 -12.75
N TRP A 221 -6.62 14.84 -13.25
CA TRP A 221 -7.17 14.92 -14.59
C TRP A 221 -7.06 16.33 -15.18
N ASN A 222 -6.25 16.47 -16.23
CA ASN A 222 -6.31 17.60 -17.13
C ASN A 222 -7.59 17.48 -17.98
N LEU A 223 -8.46 18.48 -17.91
CA LEU A 223 -9.78 18.44 -18.56
C LEU A 223 -9.76 18.87 -20.02
N TRP A 224 -8.66 19.41 -20.54
CA TRP A 224 -8.54 19.91 -21.91
C TRP A 224 -9.58 20.98 -22.25
N HIS A 225 -9.28 22.24 -21.90
CA HIS A 225 -10.22 23.36 -22.08
C HIS A 225 -11.57 23.15 -21.35
N GLY A 226 -11.56 22.50 -20.19
CA GLY A 226 -12.76 22.10 -19.45
C GLY A 226 -13.55 20.94 -20.10
N GLY A 227 -12.99 20.35 -21.16
CA GLY A 227 -13.54 19.26 -21.96
C GLY A 227 -14.25 19.74 -23.22
N THR A 228 -14.20 21.04 -23.53
CA THR A 228 -15.10 21.65 -24.52
C THR A 228 -14.91 21.16 -25.95
N GLU A 229 -13.77 20.54 -26.26
CA GLU A 229 -13.50 19.92 -27.57
C GLU A 229 -14.37 18.69 -27.84
N VAL A 230 -15.00 18.12 -26.81
CA VAL A 230 -15.86 16.93 -26.90
C VAL A 230 -17.32 17.30 -26.60
N ARG A 231 -18.23 16.86 -27.48
CA ARG A 231 -19.67 17.07 -27.28
C ARG A 231 -20.15 16.34 -26.04
N ASP A 232 -21.03 16.99 -25.27
CA ASP A 232 -21.58 16.47 -24.01
C ASP A 232 -20.50 16.13 -22.95
N HIS A 233 -19.32 16.77 -23.03
CA HIS A 233 -18.18 16.52 -22.15
C HIS A 233 -18.56 16.47 -20.68
N ARG A 234 -19.45 17.36 -20.21
CA ARG A 234 -19.86 17.39 -18.81
C ARG A 234 -20.52 16.11 -18.34
N ALA A 235 -21.44 15.57 -19.15
CA ALA A 235 -22.12 14.31 -18.84
C ALA A 235 -21.13 13.14 -18.86
N LYS A 236 -20.17 13.16 -19.80
CA LYS A 236 -19.10 12.16 -19.90
C LYS A 236 -18.16 12.22 -18.71
N GLN A 237 -17.73 13.41 -18.29
CA GLN A 237 -16.91 13.63 -17.08
C GLN A 237 -17.62 13.10 -15.83
N LEU A 238 -18.90 13.42 -15.64
CA LEU A 238 -19.69 12.92 -14.51
C LEU A 238 -19.79 11.38 -14.50
N LYS A 239 -19.97 10.76 -15.67
CA LYS A 239 -19.96 9.31 -15.80
C LYS A 239 -18.62 8.72 -15.39
N VAL A 240 -17.50 9.26 -15.91
CA VAL A 240 -16.14 8.82 -15.57
C VAL A 240 -15.91 8.89 -14.06
N LEU A 241 -16.19 10.02 -13.42
CA LEU A 241 -15.97 10.20 -11.98
C LEU A 241 -16.82 9.26 -11.12
N THR A 242 -18.06 8.98 -11.56
CA THR A 242 -18.96 8.06 -10.86
C THR A 242 -18.52 6.60 -10.99
N GLU A 243 -18.18 6.16 -12.22
CA GLU A 243 -17.77 4.78 -12.51
C GLU A 243 -16.38 4.44 -11.96
N ALA A 244 -15.47 5.42 -11.93
CA ALA A 244 -14.15 5.25 -11.35
C ALA A 244 -14.19 5.11 -9.80
N ASP A 245 -15.31 5.46 -9.16
CA ASP A 245 -15.51 5.47 -7.71
C ASP A 245 -14.33 6.16 -6.99
N VAL A 246 -13.98 7.36 -7.44
CA VAL A 246 -12.93 8.21 -6.84
C VAL A 246 -13.49 8.99 -5.65
N ASP A 247 -12.62 9.33 -4.69
CA ASP A 247 -12.99 10.11 -3.50
C ASP A 247 -12.59 11.59 -3.63
N VAL A 248 -11.44 11.87 -4.27
CA VAL A 248 -10.89 13.22 -4.48
C VAL A 248 -10.30 13.32 -5.89
N VAL A 249 -10.48 14.46 -6.54
CA VAL A 249 -9.97 14.74 -7.89
C VAL A 249 -9.26 16.08 -7.89
N GLY A 250 -7.99 16.11 -8.27
CA GLY A 250 -7.29 17.33 -8.68
C GLY A 250 -7.45 17.54 -10.17
N LEU A 251 -7.92 18.72 -10.55
CA LEU A 251 -8.24 19.10 -11.92
C LEU A 251 -7.29 20.19 -12.42
N GLN A 252 -6.93 20.08 -13.69
CA GLN A 252 -6.19 21.08 -14.46
C GLN A 252 -7.00 21.43 -15.71
N GLU A 253 -6.74 22.60 -16.31
CA GLU A 253 -7.48 23.08 -17.49
C GLU A 253 -8.98 23.12 -17.26
N THR A 254 -9.39 23.63 -16.11
CA THR A 254 -10.82 23.77 -15.78
C THR A 254 -11.50 24.90 -16.57
N TYR A 255 -10.73 25.84 -17.12
CA TYR A 255 -11.21 26.99 -17.91
C TYR A 255 -12.41 27.70 -17.24
N GLY A 256 -12.28 27.95 -15.94
CA GLY A 256 -13.25 28.66 -15.11
C GLY A 256 -14.11 27.70 -14.28
N GLY A 257 -15.38 27.55 -14.67
CA GLY A 257 -16.42 26.96 -13.82
C GLY A 257 -16.42 25.43 -13.72
N ALA A 258 -15.55 24.73 -14.46
CA ALA A 258 -15.70 23.28 -14.60
C ALA A 258 -15.61 22.51 -13.27
N ALA A 259 -14.69 22.87 -12.37
CA ALA A 259 -14.59 22.22 -11.07
C ALA A 259 -15.87 22.40 -10.22
N GLU A 260 -16.44 23.61 -10.23
CA GLU A 260 -17.64 23.96 -9.44
C GLU A 260 -18.87 23.21 -9.96
N GLU A 261 -19.06 23.20 -11.28
CA GLU A 261 -20.16 22.50 -11.94
C GLU A 261 -20.10 20.96 -11.74
N LEU A 262 -18.90 20.35 -11.80
CA LEU A 262 -18.73 18.93 -11.48
C LEU A 262 -19.10 18.65 -10.02
N ALA A 263 -18.61 19.49 -9.10
CA ALA A 263 -18.89 19.32 -7.68
C ALA A 263 -20.38 19.45 -7.36
N GLU A 264 -21.05 20.46 -7.93
CA GLU A 264 -22.48 20.68 -7.74
C GLU A 264 -23.30 19.47 -8.22
N ALA A 265 -23.03 18.98 -9.44
CA ALA A 265 -23.74 17.85 -10.01
C ALA A 265 -23.49 16.52 -9.25
N LEU A 266 -22.31 16.34 -8.65
CA LEU A 266 -21.99 15.18 -7.82
C LEU A 266 -22.48 15.32 -6.36
N GLY A 267 -22.86 16.53 -5.93
CA GLY A 267 -23.10 16.85 -4.52
C GLY A 267 -21.83 16.80 -3.67
N TRP A 268 -20.68 17.14 -4.25
CA TRP A 268 -19.36 17.10 -3.63
C TRP A 268 -18.90 18.51 -3.20
N HIS A 269 -17.80 18.56 -2.46
CA HIS A 269 -17.14 19.79 -2.07
C HIS A 269 -16.17 20.25 -3.15
N CYS A 270 -16.05 21.56 -3.35
CA CYS A 270 -15.15 22.15 -4.33
C CYS A 270 -14.21 23.17 -3.68
N HIS A 271 -12.94 23.13 -4.09
CA HIS A 271 -12.01 24.23 -3.96
C HIS A 271 -11.54 24.62 -5.36
N ARG A 272 -12.01 25.77 -5.86
CA ARG A 272 -11.54 26.37 -7.10
C ARG A 272 -10.36 27.31 -6.81
N ALA A 273 -9.35 27.29 -7.67
CA ALA A 273 -8.23 28.22 -7.61
C ALA A 273 -7.95 28.78 -9.01
N GLY A 274 -8.08 30.09 -9.15
CA GLY A 274 -7.97 30.78 -10.44
C GLY A 274 -9.00 30.31 -11.47
N GLU A 275 -8.57 30.36 -12.73
CA GLU A 275 -9.36 29.90 -13.88
C GLU A 275 -8.97 28.49 -14.35
N ASN A 276 -7.92 27.90 -13.78
CA ASN A 276 -7.30 26.71 -14.37
C ASN A 276 -7.26 25.48 -13.45
N LEU A 277 -7.29 25.68 -12.13
CA LEU A 277 -7.11 24.61 -11.16
C LEU A 277 -8.36 24.42 -10.30
N GLY A 278 -8.59 23.17 -9.91
CA GLY A 278 -9.65 22.84 -8.97
C GLY A 278 -9.39 21.53 -8.23
N ILE A 279 -9.98 21.41 -7.05
CA ILE A 279 -10.05 20.16 -6.30
C ILE A 279 -11.50 19.88 -5.97
N VAL A 280 -12.00 18.72 -6.39
CA VAL A 280 -13.36 18.26 -6.09
C VAL A 280 -13.27 17.03 -5.20
N SER A 281 -14.06 17.01 -4.13
CA SER A 281 -13.93 16.01 -3.06
C SER A 281 -15.28 15.53 -2.54
N ARG A 282 -15.47 14.22 -2.50
CA ARG A 282 -16.61 13.57 -1.82
C ARG A 282 -16.60 13.86 -0.31
N HIS A 283 -15.45 14.25 0.23
CA HIS A 283 -15.22 14.53 1.64
C HIS A 283 -15.15 16.03 1.93
N PRO A 284 -15.52 16.49 3.15
CA PRO A 284 -15.47 17.90 3.49
C PRO A 284 -14.09 18.52 3.31
N ILE A 285 -14.04 19.62 2.55
CA ILE A 285 -12.87 20.50 2.48
C ILE A 285 -12.91 21.44 3.69
N THR A 286 -11.85 21.42 4.50
CA THR A 286 -11.77 22.17 5.77
C THR A 286 -10.93 23.43 5.65
N ALA A 287 -10.05 23.52 4.66
CA ALA A 287 -9.28 24.70 4.31
C ALA A 287 -8.86 24.66 2.83
N GLY A 288 -8.80 25.83 2.20
CA GLY A 288 -8.00 26.04 0.99
C GLY A 288 -6.55 26.32 1.38
N LEU A 289 -5.61 25.85 0.57
CA LEU A 289 -4.17 25.95 0.78
C LEU A 289 -3.52 26.57 -0.47
N GLY A 290 -2.49 27.40 -0.26
CA GLY A 290 -1.85 28.12 -1.35
C GLY A 290 -2.61 29.40 -1.73
N ASP A 291 -2.47 29.80 -2.99
CA ASP A 291 -3.00 31.07 -3.51
C ASP A 291 -4.32 30.81 -4.27
N PRO A 292 -5.45 31.38 -3.83
CA PRO A 292 -6.72 31.21 -4.52
C PRO A 292 -6.76 31.88 -5.89
N ASP A 293 -5.90 32.88 -6.13
CA ASP A 293 -5.81 33.63 -7.38
C ASP A 293 -4.60 33.19 -8.20
N VAL A 294 -4.21 31.91 -8.08
CA VAL A 294 -3.17 31.30 -8.90
C VAL A 294 -3.44 31.60 -10.38
N GLY A 295 -2.39 32.02 -11.09
CA GLY A 295 -2.45 32.23 -12.54
C GLY A 295 -2.72 30.92 -13.29
N PHE A 296 -2.58 30.96 -14.61
CA PHE A 296 -2.82 29.76 -15.44
C PHE A 296 -1.92 28.58 -15.01
N TYR A 297 -0.61 28.80 -14.87
CA TYR A 297 0.32 27.81 -14.33
C TYR A 297 0.65 28.07 -12.86
N GLY A 298 0.65 27.01 -12.05
CA GLY A 298 0.96 27.08 -10.64
C GLY A 298 0.42 25.89 -9.86
N ALA A 299 0.12 26.12 -8.57
CA ALA A 299 -0.34 25.10 -7.65
C ALA A 299 -1.35 25.65 -6.64
N ALA A 300 -2.35 24.84 -6.32
CA ALA A 300 -3.33 25.11 -5.27
C ALA A 300 -3.61 23.82 -4.49
N GLY A 301 -4.03 23.96 -3.23
CA GLY A 301 -4.29 22.81 -2.37
C GLY A 301 -5.57 22.93 -1.58
N ALA A 302 -6.04 21.80 -1.08
CA ALA A 302 -7.19 21.72 -0.20
C ALA A 302 -6.89 20.73 0.92
N ARG A 303 -7.33 21.07 2.12
CA ARG A 303 -7.32 20.17 3.27
C ARG A 303 -8.63 19.42 3.34
N ILE A 304 -8.56 18.10 3.40
CA ILE A 304 -9.73 17.22 3.27
C ILE A 304 -9.87 16.38 4.54
N ARG A 305 -11.06 16.41 5.15
CA ARG A 305 -11.36 15.63 6.35
C ARG A 305 -11.72 14.20 6.01
N VAL A 306 -10.92 13.26 6.50
CA VAL A 306 -11.09 11.81 6.28
C VAL A 306 -10.88 11.05 7.59
N LEU A 307 -11.77 10.09 7.90
CA LEU A 307 -11.68 9.22 9.09
C LEU A 307 -11.39 9.93 10.44
N GLY A 308 -11.85 11.17 10.60
CA GLY A 308 -11.64 11.97 11.81
C GLY A 308 -10.31 12.74 11.84
N GLY A 309 -9.43 12.55 10.86
CA GLY A 309 -8.22 13.34 10.63
C GLY A 309 -8.26 14.11 9.30
N GLU A 310 -7.09 14.48 8.79
CA GLU A 310 -6.97 15.32 7.58
C GLU A 310 -5.86 14.82 6.64
N VAL A 311 -6.09 15.01 5.33
CA VAL A 311 -5.10 14.83 4.26
C VAL A 311 -5.05 16.11 3.44
N ASP A 312 -3.86 16.59 3.11
CA ASP A 312 -3.71 17.74 2.22
C ASP A 312 -3.54 17.22 0.78
N VAL A 313 -4.35 17.72 -0.14
CA VAL A 313 -4.27 17.38 -1.56
C VAL A 313 -3.92 18.65 -2.33
N TRP A 314 -2.91 18.59 -3.17
CA TRP A 314 -2.44 19.69 -4.01
C TRP A 314 -2.58 19.31 -5.47
N THR A 315 -3.07 20.23 -6.29
CA THR A 315 -3.12 20.12 -7.75
C THR A 315 -2.12 21.11 -8.36
N VAL A 316 -1.35 20.69 -9.36
CA VAL A 316 -0.41 21.53 -10.11
C VAL A 316 -0.71 21.49 -11.59
N HIS A 317 -0.40 22.59 -12.27
CA HIS A 317 -0.27 22.62 -13.73
C HIS A 317 0.97 23.46 -14.05
N LEU A 318 1.99 22.82 -14.62
CA LEU A 318 3.27 23.45 -14.98
C LEU A 318 3.32 23.83 -16.46
N ASP A 319 4.26 24.70 -16.85
CA ASP A 319 4.35 25.26 -18.21
C ASP A 319 4.46 24.18 -19.30
N CYS A 320 3.60 24.22 -20.32
CA CYS A 320 3.61 23.25 -21.42
C CYS A 320 4.78 23.41 -22.40
N ALA A 321 5.41 24.59 -22.42
CA ALA A 321 6.47 24.92 -23.37
C ALA A 321 7.71 25.50 -22.67
N PRO A 322 8.92 25.13 -23.12
CA PRO A 322 9.20 24.09 -24.13
C PRO A 322 8.90 22.67 -23.59
N TYR A 323 8.59 21.75 -24.52
CA TYR A 323 8.33 20.34 -24.20
C TYR A 323 9.52 19.47 -24.60
N GLY A 324 10.23 18.96 -23.59
CA GLY A 324 11.50 18.25 -23.78
C GLY A 324 11.45 17.07 -24.75
N PRO A 325 10.40 16.22 -24.74
CA PRO A 325 10.27 15.14 -25.73
C PRO A 325 10.19 15.61 -27.18
N TYR A 326 9.55 16.73 -27.47
CA TYR A 326 9.58 17.32 -28.82
C TYR A 326 10.99 17.78 -29.18
N GLU A 327 11.61 18.56 -28.32
CA GLU A 327 12.97 19.08 -28.56
C GLU A 327 14.01 17.95 -28.72
N ALA A 328 13.83 16.84 -28.02
CA ALA A 328 14.67 15.65 -28.17
C ALA A 328 14.42 14.93 -29.50
N ALA A 329 13.16 14.60 -29.80
CA ALA A 329 12.79 13.77 -30.94
C ALA A 329 12.87 14.51 -32.28
N PHE A 330 12.61 15.81 -32.28
CA PHE A 330 12.39 16.61 -33.47
C PHE A 330 13.56 17.56 -33.76
N ASP A 331 14.13 18.15 -32.72
CA ASP A 331 15.20 19.15 -32.85
C ASP A 331 16.59 18.58 -32.50
N GLY A 332 16.64 17.39 -31.89
CA GLY A 332 17.87 16.68 -31.58
C GLY A 332 18.69 17.31 -30.46
N LEU A 333 18.04 17.99 -29.51
CA LEU A 333 18.71 18.61 -28.37
C LEU A 333 19.37 17.57 -27.45
N THR A 334 20.48 17.98 -26.81
CA THR A 334 21.19 17.15 -25.84
C THR A 334 20.51 17.15 -24.48
N ALA A 335 20.78 16.16 -23.65
CA ALA A 335 20.25 16.08 -22.28
C ALA A 335 20.54 17.34 -21.44
N ASP A 336 21.72 17.96 -21.60
CA ASP A 336 22.08 19.19 -20.90
C ASP A 336 21.20 20.37 -21.34
N ALA A 337 20.93 20.50 -22.64
CA ALA A 337 20.07 21.55 -23.18
C ALA A 337 18.62 21.36 -22.72
N LEU A 338 18.10 20.12 -22.83
CA LEU A 338 16.77 19.76 -22.34
C LEU A 338 16.64 20.08 -20.84
N THR A 339 17.63 19.70 -20.03
CA THR A 339 17.63 20.00 -18.58
C THR A 339 17.60 21.49 -18.29
N ALA A 340 18.33 22.31 -19.06
CA ALA A 340 18.32 23.76 -18.90
C ALA A 340 16.95 24.38 -19.22
N HIS A 341 16.25 23.84 -20.21
CA HIS A 341 14.92 24.29 -20.61
C HIS A 341 13.81 24.00 -19.58
N GLU A 342 14.10 23.17 -18.57
CA GLU A 342 13.19 22.84 -17.47
C GLU A 342 13.14 23.92 -16.37
N GLU A 343 14.00 24.96 -16.43
CA GLU A 343 14.16 25.98 -15.37
C GLU A 343 12.83 26.61 -14.94
N GLY A 344 11.96 26.94 -15.90
CA GLY A 344 10.65 27.53 -15.64
C GLY A 344 9.73 26.60 -14.84
N ARG A 345 9.58 25.35 -15.29
CA ARG A 345 8.77 24.34 -14.61
C ARG A 345 9.34 24.00 -13.23
N LEU A 346 10.67 23.90 -13.12
CA LEU A 346 11.35 23.63 -11.85
C LEU A 346 11.11 24.76 -10.84
N ALA A 347 11.17 26.02 -11.27
CA ALA A 347 10.89 27.16 -10.41
C ALA A 347 9.44 27.11 -9.88
N ARG A 348 8.44 26.84 -10.76
CA ARG A 348 7.04 26.71 -10.34
C ARG A 348 6.80 25.55 -9.39
N LEU A 349 7.38 24.38 -9.65
CA LEU A 349 7.28 23.26 -8.72
C LEU A 349 7.95 23.59 -7.39
N GLY A 350 9.11 24.24 -7.41
CA GLY A 350 9.79 24.70 -6.19
C GLY A 350 8.91 25.63 -5.35
N ASP A 351 8.17 26.54 -5.98
CA ASP A 351 7.18 27.41 -5.32
C ASP A 351 6.05 26.59 -4.68
N ALA A 352 5.53 25.59 -5.39
CA ALA A 352 4.51 24.67 -4.87
C ALA A 352 5.02 23.89 -3.65
N LEU A 353 6.21 23.29 -3.75
CA LEU A 353 6.81 22.49 -2.69
C LEU A 353 7.10 23.32 -1.43
N ARG A 354 7.49 24.60 -1.58
CA ARG A 354 7.64 25.51 -0.43
C ARG A 354 6.33 25.78 0.30
N ARG A 355 5.21 25.86 -0.43
CA ARG A 355 3.86 26.05 0.15
C ARG A 355 3.34 24.77 0.81
N VAL A 356 3.64 23.62 0.23
CA VAL A 356 3.36 22.30 0.82
C VAL A 356 4.10 22.14 2.16
N GLY A 357 5.35 22.61 2.23
CA GLY A 357 6.18 22.56 3.43
C GLY A 357 6.86 21.21 3.67
N GLU A 358 7.74 21.18 4.68
CA GLU A 358 8.55 20.02 5.02
C GLU A 358 7.84 19.06 5.99
N GLY A 359 8.13 17.77 5.83
CA GLY A 359 7.88 16.76 6.88
C GLY A 359 6.42 16.32 7.09
N PRO A 360 6.20 15.27 7.91
CA PRO A 360 4.96 14.50 7.92
C PRO A 360 4.02 14.88 9.07
N GLU A 361 3.71 16.17 9.26
CA GLU A 361 2.64 16.52 10.21
C GLU A 361 1.30 15.87 9.82
N ARG A 362 1.11 15.65 8.52
CA ARG A 362 -0.07 15.09 7.89
C ARG A 362 0.32 14.44 6.56
N PRO A 363 -0.43 13.42 6.09
CA PRO A 363 -0.23 12.89 4.74
C PRO A 363 -0.54 13.95 3.69
N VAL A 364 0.25 13.97 2.61
CA VAL A 364 0.09 14.89 1.49
C VAL A 364 0.05 14.12 0.18
N VAL A 365 -0.87 14.49 -0.72
CA VAL A 365 -0.91 14.00 -2.09
C VAL A 365 -0.73 15.19 -3.03
N LEU A 366 0.25 15.13 -3.92
CA LEU A 366 0.55 16.14 -4.92
C LEU A 366 0.21 15.54 -6.28
N VAL A 367 -0.79 16.12 -6.95
CA VAL A 367 -1.26 15.65 -8.24
C VAL A 367 -1.11 16.73 -9.31
N GLY A 368 -1.09 16.34 -10.57
CA GLY A 368 -1.24 17.31 -11.64
C GLY A 368 -0.55 16.96 -12.94
N ASP A 369 -0.67 17.88 -13.87
CA ASP A 369 0.04 17.88 -15.14
C ASP A 369 1.36 18.65 -14.98
N PHE A 370 2.47 17.92 -15.06
CA PHE A 370 3.81 18.48 -14.89
C PHE A 370 4.42 18.91 -16.22
N ASN A 371 3.80 18.58 -17.37
CA ASN A 371 4.33 18.87 -18.68
C ASN A 371 5.80 18.41 -18.90
N CYS A 372 6.22 17.36 -18.20
CA CYS A 372 7.48 16.65 -18.44
C CYS A 372 7.40 15.18 -18.08
N PRO A 373 8.24 14.35 -18.70
CA PRO A 373 8.43 12.96 -18.30
C PRO A 373 8.97 12.81 -16.87
N SER A 374 8.80 11.59 -16.33
CA SER A 374 9.44 11.19 -15.09
C SER A 374 10.93 10.88 -15.30
N HIS A 375 11.76 11.31 -14.36
CA HIS A 375 13.15 10.85 -14.23
C HIS A 375 13.27 9.33 -14.01
N LEU A 376 12.18 8.65 -13.62
CA LEU A 376 12.11 7.20 -13.48
C LEU A 376 11.72 6.48 -14.77
N ASP A 377 11.14 7.19 -15.74
CA ASP A 377 10.64 6.61 -16.99
C ASP A 377 11.68 6.75 -18.11
N ARG A 378 12.45 7.85 -18.07
CA ARG A 378 13.35 8.30 -19.13
C ARG A 378 14.73 8.59 -18.54
N ALA A 379 15.61 7.59 -18.52
CA ALA A 379 16.96 7.72 -17.95
C ALA A 379 17.96 8.48 -18.84
N ASP A 380 17.56 8.83 -20.07
CA ASP A 380 18.34 9.57 -21.06
C ASP A 380 18.53 11.05 -20.70
N VAL A 381 17.64 11.61 -19.88
CA VAL A 381 17.68 13.00 -19.40
C VAL A 381 17.43 13.01 -17.88
N PRO A 382 18.09 13.90 -17.09
CA PRO A 382 17.89 13.96 -15.64
C PRO A 382 16.47 14.26 -15.14
N TRP A 383 15.64 14.93 -15.95
CA TRP A 383 14.29 15.43 -15.64
C TRP A 383 14.18 16.04 -14.23
N PRO A 384 14.79 17.24 -14.02
CA PRO A 384 14.99 17.82 -12.70
C PRO A 384 13.68 18.15 -11.97
N VAL A 385 12.58 18.38 -12.70
CA VAL A 385 11.28 18.72 -12.11
C VAL A 385 10.74 17.54 -11.28
N THR A 386 10.57 16.36 -11.87
CA THR A 386 10.06 15.20 -11.12
C THR A 386 11.07 14.70 -10.08
N ARG A 387 12.38 14.87 -10.32
CA ARG A 387 13.41 14.60 -9.33
C ARG A 387 13.30 15.52 -8.10
N ALA A 388 12.99 16.79 -8.29
CA ALA A 388 12.80 17.73 -7.18
C ALA A 388 11.60 17.36 -6.29
N ALA A 389 10.55 16.75 -6.86
CA ALA A 389 9.45 16.20 -6.06
C ALA A 389 9.94 15.04 -5.17
N GLU A 390 10.74 14.12 -5.71
CA GLU A 390 11.36 13.01 -4.95
C GLU A 390 12.28 13.53 -3.86
N GLU A 391 13.14 14.51 -4.17
CA GLU A 391 14.04 15.16 -3.20
C GLU A 391 13.27 15.88 -2.07
N ALA A 392 12.04 16.33 -2.33
CA ALA A 392 11.13 16.88 -1.32
C ALA A 392 10.38 15.81 -0.48
N GLY A 393 10.73 14.54 -0.69
CA GLY A 393 10.23 13.39 0.07
C GLY A 393 8.90 12.83 -0.45
N PHE A 394 8.52 13.12 -1.69
CA PHE A 394 7.39 12.49 -2.34
C PHE A 394 7.79 11.20 -3.07
N ALA A 395 6.95 10.18 -3.02
CA ALA A 395 7.07 8.99 -3.85
C ALA A 395 6.11 9.06 -5.05
N ASP A 396 6.57 8.63 -6.22
CA ASP A 396 5.74 8.46 -7.42
C ASP A 396 4.85 7.22 -7.26
N SER A 397 3.55 7.42 -7.05
CA SER A 397 2.66 6.29 -6.76
C SER A 397 2.48 5.34 -7.94
N TYR A 398 2.63 5.82 -9.18
CA TYR A 398 2.52 4.95 -10.36
C TYR A 398 3.72 4.02 -10.44
N ARG A 399 4.94 4.53 -10.15
CA ARG A 399 6.15 3.71 -10.16
C ARG A 399 6.33 2.84 -8.91
N GLU A 400 5.73 3.22 -7.79
CA GLU A 400 5.60 2.32 -6.62
C GLU A 400 4.75 1.09 -6.97
N ALA A 401 3.64 1.26 -7.70
CA ALA A 401 2.79 0.17 -8.15
C ALA A 401 3.37 -0.60 -9.35
N HIS A 402 4.05 0.11 -10.25
CA HIS A 402 4.58 -0.43 -11.52
C HIS A 402 6.05 -0.03 -11.72
N PRO A 403 7.00 -0.74 -11.06
CA PRO A 403 8.42 -0.34 -11.06
C PRO A 403 9.14 -0.45 -12.42
N ASP A 404 8.58 -1.20 -13.38
CA ASP A 404 9.16 -1.39 -14.71
C ASP A 404 8.51 -0.42 -15.73
N PRO A 405 9.22 0.65 -16.14
CA PRO A 405 8.67 1.64 -17.06
C PRO A 405 8.55 1.15 -18.50
N VAL A 406 9.21 0.06 -18.88
CA VAL A 406 9.09 -0.50 -20.23
C VAL A 406 7.85 -1.39 -20.31
N ARG A 407 7.61 -2.20 -19.28
CA ARG A 407 6.45 -3.10 -19.24
C ARG A 407 5.14 -2.34 -19.03
N GLU A 408 5.13 -1.39 -18.11
CA GLU A 408 3.95 -0.62 -17.73
C GLU A 408 4.26 0.88 -17.89
N PRO A 409 4.32 1.41 -19.12
CA PRO A 409 4.76 2.78 -19.35
C PRO A 409 3.82 3.83 -18.77
N GLY A 410 2.51 3.55 -18.74
CA GLY A 410 1.54 4.45 -18.10
C GLY A 410 1.42 5.81 -18.76
N HIS A 411 1.54 5.89 -20.08
CA HIS A 411 1.43 7.15 -20.82
C HIS A 411 0.11 7.86 -20.49
N THR A 412 0.21 9.17 -20.32
CA THR A 412 -0.93 10.05 -20.06
C THR A 412 -1.10 11.09 -21.16
N TRP A 413 0.00 11.45 -21.83
CA TRP A 413 0.05 12.23 -23.05
C TRP A 413 0.45 11.33 -24.23
N SER A 414 -0.37 11.14 -25.27
CA SER A 414 -1.78 11.52 -25.37
C SER A 414 -2.63 10.37 -25.94
N PRO A 415 -3.83 10.10 -25.40
CA PRO A 415 -4.76 9.12 -25.95
C PRO A 415 -5.38 9.50 -27.29
N VAL A 416 -5.32 10.78 -27.70
CA VAL A 416 -5.96 11.27 -28.94
C VAL A 416 -4.96 11.79 -29.97
N HIS A 417 -3.74 12.17 -29.57
CA HIS A 417 -2.70 12.57 -30.52
C HIS A 417 -1.83 11.36 -30.90
N ALA A 418 -2.03 10.86 -32.13
CA ALA A 418 -1.20 9.80 -32.71
C ALA A 418 -0.02 10.38 -33.52
N GLU A 419 -0.21 11.56 -34.09
CA GLU A 419 0.77 12.31 -34.88
C GLU A 419 0.92 13.71 -34.31
N HIS A 420 2.12 14.26 -34.46
CA HIS A 420 2.44 15.60 -34.02
C HIS A 420 1.70 16.67 -34.84
N GLU A 421 1.19 17.69 -34.17
CA GLU A 421 0.29 18.72 -34.73
C GLU A 421 1.00 19.81 -35.55
N ASP A 422 2.02 19.45 -36.31
CA ASP A 422 2.72 20.36 -37.23
C ASP A 422 2.51 20.01 -38.71
N GLY A 423 1.69 18.98 -38.99
CA GLY A 423 1.43 18.47 -40.33
C GLY A 423 2.60 17.70 -40.93
N SER A 424 3.63 17.38 -40.14
CA SER A 424 4.80 16.60 -40.60
C SER A 424 4.53 15.11 -40.74
N GLY A 425 3.45 14.62 -40.12
CA GLY A 425 3.15 13.18 -40.00
C GLY A 425 4.14 12.43 -39.10
N ARG A 426 4.94 13.14 -38.30
CA ARG A 426 5.80 12.51 -37.29
C ARG A 426 4.94 11.94 -36.17
N PRO A 427 5.29 10.76 -35.61
CA PRO A 427 4.54 10.19 -34.50
C PRO A 427 4.65 11.09 -33.27
N GLU A 428 3.55 11.20 -32.53
CA GLU A 428 3.50 11.92 -31.27
C GLU A 428 4.27 11.15 -30.18
N PRO A 429 5.25 11.76 -29.49
CA PRO A 429 5.88 11.17 -28.32
C PRO A 429 4.84 10.82 -27.26
N GLN A 430 4.84 9.56 -26.83
CA GLN A 430 3.93 9.07 -25.81
C GLN A 430 4.67 9.05 -24.47
N ASP A 431 4.23 9.87 -23.53
CA ASP A 431 4.93 10.09 -22.27
C ASP A 431 3.93 10.13 -21.10
N ARG A 432 4.42 9.78 -19.91
CA ARG A 432 3.68 9.98 -18.66
C ARG A 432 4.08 11.32 -18.07
N ILE A 433 3.16 12.28 -18.12
CA ILE A 433 3.37 13.67 -17.66
C ILE A 433 2.39 14.10 -16.58
N ASP A 434 1.35 13.29 -16.33
CA ASP A 434 0.42 13.47 -15.23
C ASP A 434 0.79 12.55 -14.07
N PHE A 435 0.83 13.11 -12.87
CA PHE A 435 1.37 12.40 -11.71
C PHE A 435 0.42 12.42 -10.52
N VAL A 436 0.53 11.35 -9.72
CA VAL A 436 0.05 11.31 -8.35
C VAL A 436 1.25 10.98 -7.46
N PHE A 437 1.83 12.00 -6.86
CA PHE A 437 2.88 11.91 -5.86
C PHE A 437 2.28 11.86 -4.46
N HIS A 438 2.91 11.15 -3.53
CA HIS A 438 2.42 11.09 -2.15
C HIS A 438 3.54 11.11 -1.11
N ARG A 439 3.20 11.58 0.09
CA ARG A 439 4.05 11.53 1.28
C ARG A 439 3.20 11.12 2.47
N GLY A 440 3.54 10.00 3.11
CA GLY A 440 2.87 9.51 4.32
C GLY A 440 1.61 8.68 4.08
N LEU A 441 1.38 8.19 2.87
CA LEU A 441 0.37 7.18 2.55
C LEU A 441 1.04 5.91 2.02
N ARG A 442 0.28 4.80 1.94
CA ARG A 442 0.72 3.55 1.32
C ARG A 442 -0.10 3.32 0.06
N VAL A 443 0.56 3.07 -1.07
CA VAL A 443 -0.11 2.75 -2.34
C VAL A 443 -0.66 1.33 -2.30
N LEU A 444 -1.88 1.14 -2.78
CA LEU A 444 -2.48 -0.17 -3.02
C LEU A 444 -2.55 -0.51 -4.50
N ASP A 445 -2.84 0.50 -5.32
CA ASP A 445 -2.97 0.39 -6.77
C ASP A 445 -2.78 1.78 -7.38
N SER A 446 -2.24 1.85 -8.59
CA SER A 446 -2.16 3.07 -9.38
C SER A 446 -2.33 2.72 -10.85
N ARG A 447 -3.13 3.49 -11.58
CA ARG A 447 -3.39 3.21 -13.00
C ARG A 447 -3.73 4.47 -13.78
N THR A 448 -3.47 4.43 -15.09
CA THR A 448 -4.04 5.39 -16.02
C THR A 448 -5.46 4.98 -16.42
N LEU A 449 -6.28 5.95 -16.80
CA LEU A 449 -7.66 5.73 -17.22
C LEU A 449 -7.98 6.54 -18.46
N VAL A 450 -8.48 5.83 -19.47
CA VAL A 450 -9.18 6.32 -20.66
C VAL A 450 -10.37 5.39 -20.87
N THR A 451 -11.54 5.91 -21.21
CA THR A 451 -12.74 5.08 -21.37
C THR A 451 -13.33 5.18 -22.77
N GLY A 452 -14.04 4.13 -23.18
CA GLY A 452 -14.82 4.08 -24.42
C GLY A 452 -14.00 4.07 -25.71
N GLY A 453 -14.68 4.35 -26.83
CA GLY A 453 -14.08 4.42 -28.16
C GLY A 453 -13.65 5.85 -28.49
N ASN A 454 -12.37 6.05 -28.80
CA ASN A 454 -11.80 7.37 -29.08
C ASN A 454 -11.12 7.38 -30.44
N ARG A 455 -11.36 8.45 -31.20
CA ARG A 455 -10.72 8.78 -32.47
C ARG A 455 -9.59 9.77 -32.23
N PRO A 456 -8.57 9.76 -33.10
CA PRO A 456 -7.48 10.71 -32.99
C PRO A 456 -7.93 12.12 -33.36
N TRP A 457 -7.18 13.11 -32.88
CA TRP A 457 -7.30 14.50 -33.32
C TRP A 457 -7.14 14.64 -34.85
N PRO A 458 -7.94 15.48 -35.53
CA PRO A 458 -8.95 16.40 -34.99
C PRO A 458 -10.38 15.84 -34.86
N ASP A 459 -10.61 14.56 -35.15
CA ASP A 459 -11.97 13.96 -35.20
C ASP A 459 -12.49 13.53 -33.81
N VAL A 460 -12.30 14.37 -32.79
CA VAL A 460 -12.53 14.03 -31.37
C VAL A 460 -13.93 14.36 -30.85
N GLU A 461 -14.72 15.15 -31.58
CA GLU A 461 -15.96 15.75 -31.07
C GLU A 461 -16.95 14.69 -30.51
N ASP A 462 -16.94 13.49 -31.08
CA ASP A 462 -17.80 12.37 -30.72
C ASP A 462 -17.15 11.33 -29.78
N ASN A 463 -15.93 11.57 -29.30
CA ASN A 463 -15.20 10.65 -28.42
C ASN A 463 -15.93 10.40 -27.09
N ASP A 464 -15.83 9.18 -26.57
CA ASP A 464 -16.35 8.86 -25.24
C ASP A 464 -15.52 9.53 -24.13
N TRP A 465 -14.21 9.64 -24.33
CA TRP A 465 -13.27 10.29 -23.42
C TRP A 465 -13.18 11.80 -23.69
N PRO A 466 -13.49 12.67 -22.71
CA PRO A 466 -13.60 14.12 -22.91
C PRO A 466 -12.31 14.88 -22.56
N SER A 467 -11.14 14.37 -22.97
CA SER A 467 -9.83 14.98 -22.71
C SER A 467 -8.77 14.38 -23.66
N ASP A 468 -7.71 15.13 -23.92
CA ASP A 468 -6.49 14.67 -24.60
C ASP A 468 -5.43 14.12 -23.62
N HIS A 469 -5.71 14.10 -22.32
CA HIS A 469 -4.93 13.42 -21.29
C HIS A 469 -5.65 12.18 -20.76
N ALA A 470 -4.90 11.09 -20.52
CA ALA A 470 -5.39 10.04 -19.64
C ALA A 470 -5.37 10.52 -18.18
N ALA A 471 -6.38 10.18 -17.41
CA ALA A 471 -6.36 10.45 -15.98
C ALA A 471 -5.46 9.45 -15.25
N VAL A 472 -4.90 9.83 -14.10
CA VAL A 472 -4.20 8.88 -13.20
C VAL A 472 -5.01 8.73 -11.93
N ILE A 473 -5.25 7.50 -11.51
CA ILE A 473 -5.97 7.18 -10.26
C ILE A 473 -5.08 6.32 -9.38
N THR A 474 -4.82 6.80 -8.18
CA THR A 474 -4.12 6.04 -7.14
C THR A 474 -5.07 5.72 -6.00
N THR A 475 -5.10 4.44 -5.61
CA THR A 475 -5.79 3.97 -4.42
C THR A 475 -4.79 3.88 -3.27
N PHE A 476 -5.02 4.62 -2.19
CA PHE A 476 -4.20 4.60 -0.98
C PHE A 476 -4.88 3.82 0.14
N ALA A 477 -4.08 3.11 0.94
CA ALA A 477 -4.50 2.61 2.25
C ALA A 477 -4.42 3.74 3.29
N ILE A 478 -5.48 3.91 4.07
CA ILE A 478 -5.56 4.97 5.08
C ILE A 478 -6.19 4.46 6.38
N THR A 479 -5.60 4.86 7.50
CA THR A 479 -6.06 4.51 8.85
C THR A 479 -6.29 5.78 9.67
N PRO A 480 -7.15 5.75 10.70
CA PRO A 480 -7.31 6.90 11.60
C PRO A 480 -5.98 7.38 12.18
N ALA A 481 -5.07 6.45 12.52
CA ALA A 481 -3.75 6.78 13.06
C ALA A 481 -2.88 7.57 12.06
N ALA A 482 -3.00 7.29 10.75
CA ALA A 482 -2.23 7.98 9.72
C ALA A 482 -2.67 9.45 9.55
N VAL A 483 -3.93 9.78 9.80
CA VAL A 483 -4.53 11.10 9.48
C VAL A 483 -4.76 12.00 10.69
N CYS A 484 -4.77 11.45 11.91
CA CYS A 484 -4.96 12.22 13.14
C CYS A 484 -3.64 12.76 13.73
N GLY A 485 -2.49 12.42 13.14
CA GLY A 485 -1.17 12.69 13.72
C GLY A 485 -0.91 11.89 15.01
N LYS A 486 0.34 11.91 15.52
CA LYS A 486 0.61 11.41 16.87
C LYS A 486 -0.14 12.29 17.88
N PRO A 487 -0.82 11.73 18.90
CA PRO A 487 -1.37 12.56 19.97
C PRO A 487 -0.25 13.41 20.58
N VAL A 488 -0.49 14.72 20.66
CA VAL A 488 0.38 15.66 21.35
C VAL A 488 0.31 15.33 22.85
N GLY A 489 1.22 14.48 23.32
CA GLY A 489 1.33 14.18 24.74
C GLY A 489 1.87 12.78 25.05
N GLU A 490 3.19 12.66 25.10
CA GLU A 490 3.93 12.08 26.23
C GLU A 490 5.43 12.21 25.90
N ARG A 491 5.98 13.38 26.21
CA ARG A 491 7.41 13.50 26.51
C ARG A 491 7.57 12.92 27.92
N THR A 492 8.12 11.72 28.02
CA THR A 492 8.79 11.25 29.24
C THR A 492 10.28 11.38 29.06
#